data_AF-A0A9P7FJ61-F1
#
_entry.id   AF-A0A9P7FJ61-F1
#
_cell.length_a   1.000
_cell.length_b   1.000
_cell.length_c   1.000
_cell.angle_alpha   90.00
_cell.angle_beta   90.00
_cell.angle_gamma   90.00
#
_symmetry.space_group_name_H-M   'P 1'
#
loop_
_entity.id
_entity.type
_entity.pdbx_description
1 polymer ?
#
loop_
_entity_poly.entity_id
_entity_poly.type
_entity_poly.pdbx_seq_one_letter_code
_entity_poly.pdbx_strand_id
1 'polypeptide(L)'
;MSVNDTYRASSPEHEPELTAETTAEQIVELKESIPPSSAPIIAIDLDDVLSCTNAVVAQWHNETYGTQMTTNDFYYYFYWKNPFWGTPHTTQTKVKTFYTSGLMAQTQPVPGAREGVEALCALGYRLIIVTARGKDSHADSWAWVERWFPGCFHSMICTGKFANSPKHATDGVDALTGAQKEHEVATRLSKAEVCIDIGAELLIDDSMENALACAYHIPLDGVTKPPPVLLFGSYEWNKRLSVASDECDDMVYEVRLQREGVKFLEEDVRRGDKALEQANTHLSVRRARDWSEVVRYVAELKGGRL
;
A
#
# COMPACT_ATOMS: atom_id res chain seq x y z
N MET A 1 22.82 -25.38 -62.11
CA MET A 1 21.88 -25.78 -61.03
C MET A 1 22.73 -25.84 -59.76
N SER A 2 22.75 -24.79 -58.92
CA SER A 2 21.87 -24.58 -57.75
C SER A 2 22.09 -25.72 -56.73
N VAL A 3 22.46 -25.53 -55.45
CA VAL A 3 22.17 -24.49 -54.45
C VAL A 3 23.32 -24.47 -53.42
N ASN A 4 23.73 -23.28 -52.97
CA ASN A 4 24.45 -23.04 -51.72
C ASN A 4 23.43 -22.93 -50.59
N ASP A 5 23.58 -23.66 -49.49
CA ASP A 5 22.94 -23.30 -48.21
C ASP A 5 23.94 -23.46 -47.05
N THR A 6 24.62 -22.35 -46.76
CA THR A 6 25.33 -22.13 -45.50
C THR A 6 24.32 -21.79 -44.42
N TYR A 7 24.21 -22.67 -43.41
CA TYR A 7 23.59 -22.37 -42.13
C TYR A 7 24.28 -21.14 -41.50
N ARG A 8 23.62 -19.99 -41.56
CA ARG A 8 24.02 -18.77 -40.86
C ARG A 8 23.33 -18.81 -39.50
N ALA A 9 24.11 -18.99 -38.43
CA ALA A 9 23.62 -18.81 -37.07
C ALA A 9 23.08 -17.38 -36.93
N SER A 10 21.78 -17.26 -36.72
CA SER A 10 21.12 -16.00 -36.37
C SER A 10 21.62 -15.57 -35.00
N SER A 11 22.28 -14.41 -34.96
CA SER A 11 22.59 -13.69 -33.72
C SER A 11 21.33 -13.49 -32.88
N PRO A 12 21.40 -13.54 -31.55
CA PRO A 12 20.25 -13.23 -30.72
C PRO A 12 19.90 -11.75 -30.96
N GLU A 13 18.70 -11.52 -31.48
CA GLU A 13 18.10 -10.20 -31.51
C GLU A 13 18.11 -9.67 -30.07
N HIS A 14 18.78 -8.54 -29.84
CA HIS A 14 18.66 -7.78 -28.61
C HIS A 14 17.18 -7.38 -28.50
N GLU A 15 16.42 -8.08 -27.65
CA GLU A 15 15.22 -7.50 -27.06
C GLU A 15 15.63 -6.20 -26.37
N PRO A 16 14.91 -5.09 -26.57
CA PRO A 16 15.25 -3.85 -25.90
C PRO A 16 15.08 -4.08 -24.39
N GLU A 17 16.21 -4.03 -23.69
CA GLU A 17 16.26 -3.96 -22.23
C GLU A 17 15.39 -2.76 -21.82
N LEU A 18 14.25 -3.01 -21.17
CA LEU A 18 13.41 -1.95 -20.61
C LEU A 18 14.26 -1.21 -19.57
N THR A 19 14.83 -0.06 -19.99
CA THR A 19 15.58 0.82 -19.11
C THR A 19 14.65 1.29 -18.01
N ALA A 20 15.05 1.05 -16.76
CA ALA A 20 14.35 1.50 -15.58
C ALA A 20 14.18 3.03 -15.61
N GLU A 21 12.96 3.49 -15.91
CA GLU A 21 12.52 4.83 -15.51
C GLU A 21 12.66 4.92 -13.99
N THR A 22 13.58 5.77 -13.52
CA THR A 22 13.89 5.83 -12.10
C THR A 22 12.74 6.51 -11.36
N THR A 23 12.35 5.98 -10.21
CA THR A 23 11.24 6.50 -9.40
C THR A 23 11.42 7.97 -9.01
N ALA A 24 12.67 8.45 -8.95
CA ALA A 24 13.00 9.87 -8.78
C ALA A 24 12.60 10.73 -9.99
N GLU A 25 12.80 10.25 -11.23
CA GLU A 25 12.33 10.95 -12.44
C GLU A 25 10.81 11.02 -12.45
N GLN A 26 10.12 9.98 -11.98
CA GLN A 26 8.66 10.02 -11.85
C GLN A 26 8.20 11.00 -10.78
N ILE A 27 8.86 11.07 -9.62
CA ILE A 27 8.54 12.09 -8.62
C ILE A 27 8.82 13.50 -9.15
N VAL A 28 9.91 13.69 -9.90
CA VAL A 28 10.21 14.98 -10.53
C VAL A 28 9.15 15.33 -11.57
N GLU A 29 8.82 14.41 -12.49
CA GLU A 29 7.76 14.57 -13.48
C GLU A 29 6.39 14.79 -12.81
N LEU A 30 6.12 14.16 -11.67
CA LEU A 30 4.93 14.37 -10.86
C LEU A 30 4.91 15.76 -10.21
N LYS A 31 6.02 16.19 -9.61
CA LYS A 31 6.18 17.54 -9.06
C LYS A 31 6.02 18.60 -10.14
N GLU A 32 6.46 18.32 -11.36
CA GLU A 32 6.35 19.20 -12.53
C GLU A 32 4.94 19.19 -13.14
N SER A 33 4.23 18.06 -13.11
CA SER A 33 2.85 17.93 -13.60
C SER A 33 1.81 18.40 -12.58
N ILE A 34 2.20 18.53 -11.32
CA ILE A 34 1.44 19.19 -10.26
C ILE A 34 1.41 20.71 -10.57
N PRO A 35 0.23 21.30 -10.87
CA PRO A 35 0.16 22.74 -11.07
C PRO A 35 0.62 23.46 -9.80
N PRO A 36 1.44 24.53 -9.93
CA PRO A 36 1.91 25.28 -8.78
C PRO A 36 0.71 25.82 -8.00
N SER A 37 0.56 25.32 -6.77
CA SER A 37 -0.52 25.68 -5.87
C SER A 37 0.01 25.62 -4.45
N SER A 38 -0.30 26.66 -3.67
CA SER A 38 0.04 26.73 -2.24
C SER A 38 -0.93 25.93 -1.36
N ALA A 39 -1.91 25.23 -1.95
CA ALA A 39 -2.87 24.46 -1.19
C ALA A 39 -2.19 23.20 -0.58
N PRO A 40 -2.46 22.91 0.70
CA PRO A 40 -1.85 21.79 1.41
C PRO A 40 -2.24 20.44 0.81
N ILE A 41 -1.34 19.47 0.87
CA ILE A 41 -1.52 18.13 0.27
C ILE A 41 -1.93 17.11 1.33
N ILE A 42 -2.93 16.29 1.02
CA ILE A 42 -3.25 15.06 1.75
C ILE A 42 -2.96 13.88 0.83
N ALA A 43 -2.09 12.98 1.29
CA ALA A 43 -1.83 11.70 0.67
C ALA A 43 -2.87 10.67 1.14
N ILE A 44 -3.47 9.92 0.21
CA ILE A 44 -4.56 8.98 0.50
C ILE A 44 -4.24 7.64 -0.16
N ASP A 45 -4.30 6.54 0.59
CA ASP A 45 -4.24 5.21 -0.02
C ASP A 45 -5.48 4.91 -0.86
N LEU A 46 -5.35 3.97 -1.79
CA LEU A 46 -6.44 3.54 -2.66
C LEU A 46 -7.20 2.36 -2.07
N ASP A 47 -6.48 1.26 -1.81
CA ASP A 47 -7.07 -0.01 -1.42
C ASP A 47 -7.56 0.05 0.03
N ASP A 48 -8.82 -0.31 0.23
CA ASP A 48 -9.59 -0.29 1.48
C ASP A 48 -9.61 1.04 2.27
N VAL A 49 -9.16 2.13 1.65
CA VAL A 49 -9.41 3.53 2.07
C VAL A 49 -10.42 4.20 1.13
N LEU A 50 -10.21 4.07 -0.18
CA LEU A 50 -11.11 4.58 -1.22
C LEU A 50 -11.88 3.45 -1.91
N SER A 51 -11.26 2.30 -2.14
CA SER A 51 -11.80 1.14 -2.88
C SER A 51 -12.00 -0.05 -1.95
N CYS A 52 -13.17 -0.70 -1.92
CA CYS A 52 -13.41 -1.93 -1.15
C CYS A 52 -12.70 -3.16 -1.77
N THR A 53 -11.37 -3.16 -1.76
CA THR A 53 -10.52 -4.14 -2.45
C THR A 53 -10.61 -5.51 -1.78
N ASN A 54 -10.43 -5.60 -0.46
CA ASN A 54 -10.49 -6.87 0.25
C ASN A 54 -11.88 -7.53 0.17
N ALA A 55 -12.96 -6.75 -0.01
CA ALA A 55 -14.29 -7.31 -0.23
C ALA A 55 -14.38 -8.08 -1.57
N VAL A 56 -13.82 -7.53 -2.64
CA VAL A 56 -13.77 -8.18 -3.96
C VAL A 56 -12.79 -9.35 -3.95
N VAL A 57 -11.65 -9.24 -3.24
CA VAL A 57 -10.72 -10.36 -3.04
C VAL A 57 -11.41 -11.53 -2.35
N ALA A 58 -12.19 -11.28 -1.30
CA ALA A 58 -12.93 -12.32 -0.58
C ALA A 58 -13.93 -13.04 -1.50
N GLN A 59 -14.71 -12.27 -2.28
CA GLN A 59 -15.67 -12.81 -3.24
C GLN A 59 -14.98 -13.68 -4.28
N TRP A 60 -13.92 -13.16 -4.91
CA TRP A 60 -13.13 -13.90 -5.89
C TRP A 60 -12.56 -15.20 -5.31
N HIS A 61 -12.05 -15.15 -4.08
CA HIS A 61 -11.48 -16.33 -3.43
C HIS A 61 -12.55 -17.41 -3.18
N ASN A 62 -13.75 -16.99 -2.77
CA ASN A 62 -14.89 -17.88 -2.57
C ASN A 62 -15.33 -18.55 -3.88
N GLU A 63 -15.44 -17.78 -4.96
CA GLU A 63 -15.83 -18.28 -6.28
C GLU A 63 -14.77 -19.20 -6.90
N THR A 64 -13.49 -18.88 -6.72
CA THR A 64 -12.37 -19.59 -7.37
C THR A 64 -11.96 -20.85 -6.62
N TYR A 65 -11.97 -20.81 -5.28
CA TYR A 65 -11.43 -21.88 -4.43
C TYR A 65 -12.48 -22.55 -3.54
N GLY A 66 -13.75 -22.16 -3.64
CA GLY A 66 -14.85 -22.74 -2.85
C GLY A 66 -14.76 -22.42 -1.36
N THR A 67 -14.16 -21.27 -1.00
CA THR A 67 -14.05 -20.82 0.39
C THR A 67 -15.27 -20.05 0.87
N GLN A 68 -15.21 -19.60 2.12
CA GLN A 68 -16.27 -18.85 2.81
C GLN A 68 -15.70 -17.62 3.53
N MET A 69 -14.78 -16.92 2.86
CA MET A 69 -14.12 -15.72 3.34
C MET A 69 -15.07 -14.53 3.39
N THR A 70 -14.90 -13.73 4.43
CA THR A 70 -15.44 -12.39 4.61
C THR A 70 -14.29 -11.41 4.84
N THR A 71 -14.56 -10.12 4.82
CA THR A 71 -13.55 -9.10 5.16
C THR A 71 -13.00 -9.24 6.59
N ASN A 72 -13.73 -9.91 7.49
CA ASN A 72 -13.29 -10.16 8.87
C ASN A 72 -12.27 -11.30 8.98
N ASP A 73 -12.05 -12.07 7.91
CA ASP A 73 -11.04 -13.13 7.89
C ASP A 73 -9.65 -12.60 7.50
N PHE A 74 -9.55 -11.34 7.08
CA PHE A 74 -8.27 -10.68 6.81
C PHE A 74 -7.70 -10.13 8.13
N TYR A 75 -7.11 -11.01 8.94
CA TYR A 75 -6.49 -10.65 10.22
C TYR A 75 -5.19 -9.87 10.11
N TYR A 76 -4.50 -9.96 8.97
CA TYR A 76 -3.19 -9.40 8.70
C TYR A 76 -3.12 -8.78 7.30
N TYR A 77 -2.27 -7.75 7.15
CA TYR A 77 -1.95 -7.14 5.87
C TYR A 77 -1.40 -8.15 4.85
N PHE A 78 -0.53 -9.05 5.29
CA PHE A 78 0.01 -10.10 4.45
C PHE A 78 -0.90 -11.33 4.40
N TYR A 79 -1.39 -11.63 3.20
CA TYR A 79 -2.43 -12.63 3.00
C TYR A 79 -2.08 -14.05 3.43
N TRP A 80 -0.81 -14.49 3.37
CA TRP A 80 -0.43 -15.85 3.80
C TRP A 80 -0.65 -16.13 5.29
N LYS A 81 -0.78 -15.06 6.09
CA LYS A 81 -1.10 -15.15 7.53
C LYS A 81 -2.61 -15.21 7.79
N ASN A 82 -3.44 -15.15 6.74
CA ASN A 82 -4.90 -15.21 6.83
C ASN A 82 -5.41 -16.60 6.43
N PRO A 83 -6.59 -17.01 6.95
CA PRO A 83 -7.21 -18.28 6.59
C PRO A 83 -7.31 -18.45 5.06
N PHE A 84 -7.18 -19.69 4.60
CA PHE A 84 -7.37 -20.13 3.21
C PHE A 84 -6.29 -19.74 2.20
N TRP A 85 -5.34 -18.88 2.53
CA TRP A 85 -4.33 -18.40 1.57
C TRP A 85 -3.17 -19.36 1.35
N GLY A 86 -2.81 -20.14 2.37
CA GLY A 86 -1.71 -21.10 2.33
C GLY A 86 -0.33 -20.45 2.47
N THR A 87 0.71 -21.13 2.01
CA THR A 87 2.11 -20.68 2.12
C THR A 87 2.35 -19.34 1.41
N PRO A 88 3.42 -18.58 1.73
CA PRO A 88 3.80 -17.37 0.99
C PRO A 88 3.86 -17.58 -0.52
N HIS A 89 4.45 -18.68 -0.98
CA HIS A 89 4.50 -19.04 -2.41
C HIS A 89 3.10 -19.26 -3.03
N THR A 90 2.22 -19.98 -2.34
CA THR A 90 0.83 -20.20 -2.80
C THR A 90 0.08 -18.88 -2.85
N THR A 91 0.24 -18.05 -1.82
CA THR A 91 -0.34 -16.72 -1.72
C THR A 91 0.09 -15.82 -2.86
N GLN A 92 1.39 -15.78 -3.18
CA GLN A 92 1.90 -14.99 -4.31
C GLN A 92 1.23 -15.38 -5.63
N THR A 93 1.03 -16.68 -5.87
CA THR A 93 0.34 -17.18 -7.06
C THR A 93 -1.12 -16.72 -7.10
N LYS A 94 -1.82 -16.79 -5.97
CA LYS A 94 -3.22 -16.32 -5.84
C LYS A 94 -3.33 -14.82 -6.07
N VAL A 95 -2.48 -14.03 -5.41
CA VAL A 95 -2.41 -12.57 -5.56
C VAL A 95 -2.19 -12.20 -7.02
N LYS A 96 -1.18 -12.80 -7.68
CA LYS A 96 -0.91 -12.55 -9.10
C LYS A 96 -2.15 -12.86 -9.96
N THR A 97 -2.78 -14.00 -9.73
CA THR A 97 -3.98 -14.42 -10.46
C THR A 97 -5.11 -13.38 -10.31
N PHE A 98 -5.37 -12.96 -9.07
CA PHE A 98 -6.39 -11.94 -8.78
C PHE A 98 -6.11 -10.61 -9.48
N TYR A 99 -4.89 -10.06 -9.37
CA TYR A 99 -4.57 -8.78 -9.98
C TYR A 99 -4.60 -8.83 -11.52
N THR A 100 -4.35 -10.00 -12.13
CA THR A 100 -4.50 -10.18 -13.59
C THR A 100 -5.93 -10.43 -14.06
N SER A 101 -6.89 -10.62 -13.14
CA SER A 101 -8.28 -10.97 -13.50
C SER A 101 -9.12 -9.78 -14.01
N GLY A 102 -8.66 -8.55 -13.80
CA GLY A 102 -9.42 -7.33 -14.10
C GLY A 102 -10.55 -7.02 -13.09
N LEU A 103 -10.74 -7.85 -12.06
CA LEU A 103 -11.80 -7.65 -11.05
C LEU A 103 -11.64 -6.35 -10.24
N MET A 104 -10.45 -5.75 -10.22
CA MET A 104 -10.21 -4.46 -9.57
C MET A 104 -11.07 -3.32 -10.13
N ALA A 105 -11.47 -3.39 -11.40
CA ALA A 105 -12.36 -2.40 -12.00
C ALA A 105 -13.79 -2.45 -11.42
N GLN A 106 -14.15 -3.53 -10.70
CA GLN A 106 -15.49 -3.77 -10.17
C GLN A 106 -15.65 -3.35 -8.70
N THR A 107 -14.56 -2.98 -8.03
CA THR A 107 -14.64 -2.52 -6.64
C THR A 107 -15.56 -1.30 -6.52
N GLN A 108 -16.27 -1.24 -5.40
CA GLN A 108 -17.09 -0.10 -5.03
C GLN A 108 -16.29 0.83 -4.12
N PRO A 109 -16.61 2.13 -4.09
CA PRO A 109 -16.03 3.03 -3.11
C PRO A 109 -16.32 2.57 -1.68
N VAL A 110 -15.36 2.79 -0.78
CA VAL A 110 -15.57 2.64 0.66
C VAL A 110 -16.74 3.54 1.10
N PRO A 111 -17.67 3.07 1.95
CA PRO A 111 -18.78 3.89 2.43
C PRO A 111 -18.30 5.24 3.01
N GLY A 112 -18.92 6.32 2.55
CA GLY A 112 -18.57 7.69 2.94
C GLY A 112 -17.33 8.27 2.25
N ALA A 113 -16.63 7.52 1.39
CA ALA A 113 -15.42 8.00 0.72
C ALA A 113 -15.70 9.16 -0.22
N ARG A 114 -16.80 9.13 -0.97
CA ARG A 114 -17.14 10.19 -1.93
C ARG A 114 -17.38 11.51 -1.20
N GLU A 115 -18.25 11.48 -0.20
CA GLU A 115 -18.58 12.63 0.64
C GLU A 115 -17.36 13.13 1.42
N GLY A 116 -16.53 12.20 1.91
CA GLY A 116 -15.28 12.51 2.60
C GLY A 116 -14.28 13.25 1.71
N VAL A 117 -13.99 12.69 0.54
CA VAL A 117 -13.09 13.28 -0.46
C VAL A 117 -13.58 14.66 -0.90
N GLU A 118 -14.87 14.79 -1.23
CA GLU A 118 -15.48 16.07 -1.60
C GLU A 118 -15.35 17.12 -0.47
N ALA A 119 -15.54 16.71 0.79
CA ALA A 119 -15.35 17.58 1.93
C ALA A 119 -13.89 18.03 2.10
N LEU A 120 -12.91 17.14 1.88
CA LEU A 120 -11.49 17.53 1.91
C LEU A 120 -11.15 18.52 0.79
N CYS A 121 -11.69 18.32 -0.42
CA CYS A 121 -11.57 19.29 -1.52
C CYS A 121 -12.22 20.64 -1.17
N ALA A 122 -13.41 20.64 -0.55
CA ALA A 122 -14.08 21.87 -0.10
C ALA A 122 -13.31 22.59 1.03
N LEU A 123 -12.57 21.83 1.84
CA LEU A 123 -11.59 22.35 2.78
C LEU A 123 -10.30 22.83 2.08
N GLY A 124 -10.24 22.88 0.76
CA GLY A 124 -9.13 23.46 -0.01
C GLY A 124 -7.86 22.63 -0.01
N TYR A 125 -7.95 21.33 0.31
CA TYR A 125 -6.81 20.42 0.21
C TYR A 125 -6.65 19.89 -1.22
N ARG A 126 -5.40 19.64 -1.58
CA ARG A 126 -5.03 18.91 -2.78
C ARG A 126 -4.88 17.44 -2.42
N LEU A 127 -5.59 16.58 -3.12
CA LEU A 127 -5.61 15.16 -2.83
C LEU A 127 -4.74 14.41 -3.84
N ILE A 128 -3.81 13.60 -3.34
CA ILE A 128 -2.92 12.76 -4.14
C ILE A 128 -3.05 11.33 -3.63
N ILE A 129 -3.26 10.39 -4.55
CA ILE A 129 -3.30 8.96 -4.19
C ILE A 129 -1.86 8.45 -4.07
N VAL A 130 -1.55 7.74 -2.98
CA VAL A 130 -0.26 7.07 -2.77
C VAL A 130 -0.52 5.61 -2.45
N THR A 131 -0.32 4.74 -3.43
CA THR A 131 -0.76 3.33 -3.38
C THR A 131 0.40 2.34 -3.55
N ALA A 132 0.23 1.15 -2.98
CA ALA A 132 1.13 0.00 -3.14
C ALA A 132 1.00 -0.70 -4.51
N ARG A 133 -0.02 -0.36 -5.30
CA ARG A 133 -0.20 -0.91 -6.66
C ARG A 133 1.03 -0.69 -7.54
N GLY A 134 1.21 -1.56 -8.53
CA GLY A 134 2.27 -1.47 -9.52
C GLY A 134 1.96 -0.44 -10.61
N LYS A 135 3.00 0.07 -11.28
CA LYS A 135 2.88 1.02 -12.40
C LYS A 135 1.98 0.48 -13.52
N ASP A 136 2.06 -0.81 -13.80
CA ASP A 136 1.25 -1.48 -14.82
C ASP A 136 -0.27 -1.38 -14.56
N SER A 137 -0.67 -1.16 -13.30
CA SER A 137 -2.08 -1.00 -12.91
C SER A 137 -2.51 0.46 -12.85
N HIS A 138 -1.62 1.42 -13.12
CA HIS A 138 -1.90 2.85 -12.95
C HIS A 138 -3.07 3.31 -13.82
N ALA A 139 -3.04 3.05 -15.13
CA ALA A 139 -4.07 3.51 -16.05
C ALA A 139 -5.48 3.03 -15.67
N ASP A 140 -5.64 1.74 -15.37
CA ASP A 140 -6.92 1.15 -14.97
C ASP A 140 -7.38 1.68 -13.60
N SER A 141 -6.44 1.84 -12.66
CA SER A 141 -6.73 2.41 -11.34
C SER A 141 -7.16 3.87 -11.46
N TRP A 142 -6.54 4.65 -12.34
CA TRP A 142 -6.87 6.05 -12.55
C TRP A 142 -8.24 6.21 -13.21
N ALA A 143 -8.55 5.36 -14.20
CA ALA A 143 -9.89 5.32 -14.79
C ALA A 143 -10.97 4.98 -13.75
N TRP A 144 -10.67 4.10 -12.79
CA TRP A 144 -11.56 3.83 -11.66
C TRP A 144 -11.71 5.04 -10.74
N VAL A 145 -10.62 5.73 -10.41
CA VAL A 145 -10.63 6.95 -9.58
C VAL A 145 -11.49 8.04 -10.23
N GLU A 146 -11.27 8.35 -11.51
CA GLU A 146 -12.05 9.37 -12.24
C GLU A 146 -13.53 9.02 -12.36
N ARG A 147 -13.88 7.73 -12.41
CA ARG A 147 -15.28 7.29 -12.40
C ARG A 147 -15.98 7.63 -11.09
N TRP A 148 -15.30 7.45 -9.95
CA TRP A 148 -15.93 7.55 -8.63
C TRP A 148 -15.69 8.89 -7.93
N PHE A 149 -14.59 9.57 -8.24
CA PHE A 149 -14.13 10.82 -7.62
C PHE A 149 -13.75 11.85 -8.70
N PRO A 150 -14.65 12.15 -9.66
CA PRO A 150 -14.32 12.96 -10.82
C PRO A 150 -13.77 14.33 -10.42
N GLY A 151 -12.55 14.65 -10.86
CA GLY A 151 -11.90 15.94 -10.60
C GLY A 151 -11.48 16.20 -9.15
N CYS A 152 -11.53 15.22 -8.25
CA CYS A 152 -11.13 15.40 -6.85
C CYS A 152 -9.63 15.16 -6.62
N PHE A 153 -9.04 14.21 -7.34
CA PHE A 153 -7.63 13.84 -7.21
C PHE A 153 -6.79 14.51 -8.28
N HIS A 154 -5.61 14.98 -7.89
CA HIS A 154 -4.68 15.64 -8.81
C HIS A 154 -3.75 14.65 -9.50
N SER A 155 -3.38 13.58 -8.79
CA SER A 155 -2.49 12.54 -9.30
C SER A 155 -2.58 11.27 -8.45
N MET A 156 -1.96 10.21 -8.94
CA MET A 156 -1.77 8.94 -8.29
C MET A 156 -0.34 8.46 -8.47
N ILE A 157 0.27 8.04 -7.36
CA ILE A 157 1.65 7.56 -7.27
C ILE A 157 1.63 6.10 -6.85
N CYS A 158 2.17 5.25 -7.71
CA CYS A 158 2.29 3.80 -7.50
C CYS A 158 3.70 3.47 -6.98
N THR A 159 3.79 3.02 -5.73
CA THR A 159 5.06 2.63 -5.08
C THR A 159 5.53 1.23 -5.47
N GLY A 160 4.64 0.39 -6.02
CA GLY A 160 5.00 -0.92 -6.55
C GLY A 160 5.47 -1.92 -5.50
N LYS A 161 5.01 -1.83 -4.24
CA LYS A 161 5.39 -2.75 -3.15
C LYS A 161 5.28 -4.23 -3.52
N PHE A 162 4.37 -4.58 -4.44
CA PHE A 162 4.11 -5.95 -4.89
C PHE A 162 4.57 -6.27 -6.32
N ALA A 163 5.17 -5.32 -7.04
CA ALA A 163 5.53 -5.49 -8.45
C ALA A 163 6.91 -6.17 -8.60
N ASN A 164 6.91 -7.45 -8.99
CA ASN A 164 8.07 -8.32 -9.21
C ASN A 164 8.93 -8.56 -7.95
N SER A 165 9.15 -9.80 -7.52
CA SER A 165 10.22 -10.11 -6.57
C SER A 165 11.51 -10.39 -7.33
N PRO A 166 12.43 -9.42 -7.56
CA PRO A 166 13.81 -9.75 -7.33
C PRO A 166 14.01 -9.90 -5.81
N LYS A 167 14.87 -10.84 -5.43
CA LYS A 167 15.19 -11.16 -4.05
C LYS A 167 15.49 -9.87 -3.26
N HIS A 168 15.05 -9.82 -2.00
CA HIS A 168 15.49 -8.86 -0.96
C HIS A 168 15.11 -7.37 -1.14
N ALA A 169 13.83 -7.04 -1.32
CA ALA A 169 13.35 -5.71 -0.93
C ALA A 169 12.80 -5.75 0.51
N THR A 170 13.64 -5.38 1.48
CA THR A 170 13.25 -5.26 2.90
C THR A 170 12.49 -3.95 3.11
N ASP A 171 11.18 -3.95 2.86
CA ASP A 171 10.31 -2.85 3.28
C ASP A 171 9.18 -3.37 4.15
N GLY A 172 9.56 -3.59 5.40
CA GLY A 172 8.73 -3.84 6.55
C GLY A 172 9.49 -3.37 7.80
N VAL A 173 8.94 -3.68 8.95
CA VAL A 173 9.41 -3.33 10.31
C VAL A 173 10.88 -3.72 10.60
N ASP A 174 11.57 -4.38 9.68
CA ASP A 174 13.00 -4.71 9.73
C ASP A 174 13.91 -3.47 9.80
N ALA A 175 13.46 -2.30 9.35
CA ALA A 175 14.13 -1.02 9.60
C ALA A 175 14.30 -0.70 11.11
N LEU A 176 13.53 -1.36 12.00
CA LEU A 176 13.65 -1.22 13.45
C LEU A 176 14.78 -2.04 14.08
N THR A 177 15.47 -2.92 13.34
CA THR A 177 16.50 -3.83 13.92
C THR A 177 17.94 -3.52 13.54
N GLY A 178 18.21 -2.42 12.83
CA GLY A 178 19.58 -1.88 12.69
C GLY A 178 20.59 -2.80 12.02
N ALA A 179 20.17 -3.79 11.23
CA ALA A 179 21.09 -4.63 10.48
C ALA A 179 21.45 -3.94 9.15
N GLN A 180 22.57 -3.22 9.14
CA GLN A 180 23.18 -2.72 7.91
C GLN A 180 23.40 -3.88 6.92
N LYS A 181 22.78 -3.81 5.75
CA LYS A 181 23.30 -4.46 4.55
C LYS A 181 23.45 -3.41 3.46
N GLU A 182 24.69 -2.97 3.32
CA GLU A 182 25.16 -2.22 2.16
C GLU A 182 25.07 -3.10 0.90
N HIS A 183 24.75 -2.46 -0.23
CA HIS A 183 24.65 -3.00 -1.60
C HIS A 183 23.39 -3.79 -1.97
N GLU A 184 22.26 -3.07 -2.11
CA GLU A 184 21.34 -3.32 -3.22
C GLU A 184 20.59 -2.02 -3.55
N VAL A 185 20.59 -1.60 -4.82
CA VAL A 185 19.93 -0.36 -5.28
C VAL A 185 18.42 -0.59 -5.21
N ALA A 186 17.80 -0.15 -4.11
CA ALA A 186 16.35 -0.18 -3.91
C ALA A 186 15.69 0.78 -4.91
N THR A 187 15.14 0.25 -6.00
CA THR A 187 14.44 1.01 -7.03
C THR A 187 12.98 1.34 -6.65
N ARG A 188 12.55 1.08 -5.41
CA ARG A 188 11.19 1.36 -4.91
C ARG A 188 11.21 2.42 -3.83
N LEU A 189 10.40 3.47 -4.01
CA LEU A 189 10.18 4.46 -2.96
C LEU A 189 9.08 3.98 -2.03
N SER A 190 9.32 4.10 -0.73
CA SER A 190 8.33 3.89 0.30
C SER A 190 7.25 4.97 0.26
N LYS A 191 6.06 4.68 0.80
CA LYS A 191 5.01 5.70 0.95
C LYS A 191 5.49 6.90 1.76
N ALA A 192 6.37 6.67 2.74
CA ALA A 192 6.93 7.73 3.59
C ALA A 192 7.76 8.73 2.77
N GLU A 193 8.67 8.22 1.94
CA GLU A 193 9.50 9.05 1.04
C GLU A 193 8.63 9.82 0.05
N VAL A 194 7.64 9.16 -0.56
CA VAL A 194 6.69 9.83 -1.46
C VAL A 194 5.95 10.96 -0.74
N CYS A 195 5.44 10.71 0.47
CA CYS A 195 4.71 11.72 1.24
C CYS A 195 5.59 12.92 1.61
N ILE A 196 6.85 12.67 2.00
CA ILE A 196 7.83 13.72 2.27
C ILE A 196 8.11 14.53 1.01
N ASP A 197 8.37 13.84 -0.11
CA ASP A 197 8.74 14.48 -1.36
C ASP A 197 7.65 15.39 -1.88
N ILE A 198 6.39 14.96 -1.84
CA ILE A 198 5.25 15.79 -2.28
C ILE A 198 4.84 16.84 -1.25
N GLY A 199 5.48 16.88 -0.07
CA GLY A 199 5.11 17.81 1.01
C GLY A 199 3.70 17.56 1.56
N ALA A 200 3.30 16.30 1.67
CA ALA A 200 2.02 15.95 2.27
C ALA A 200 2.00 16.36 3.75
N GLU A 201 0.89 16.95 4.20
CA GLU A 201 0.66 17.30 5.61
C GLU A 201 -0.01 16.16 6.39
N LEU A 202 -0.57 15.18 5.67
CA LEU A 202 -1.25 14.03 6.25
C LEU A 202 -1.20 12.84 5.27
N LEU A 203 -1.00 11.64 5.82
CA LEU A 203 -1.26 10.37 5.13
C LEU A 203 -2.52 9.71 5.71
N ILE A 204 -3.43 9.22 4.85
CA ILE A 204 -4.57 8.37 5.22
C ILE A 204 -4.33 6.97 4.63
N ASP A 205 -4.18 5.96 5.47
CA ASP A 205 -3.79 4.60 5.07
C ASP A 205 -4.45 3.59 6.00
N ASP A 206 -4.90 2.45 5.49
CA ASP A 206 -5.56 1.40 6.29
C ASP A 206 -4.56 0.38 6.87
N SER A 207 -3.31 0.35 6.40
CA SER A 207 -2.29 -0.58 6.86
C SER A 207 -1.53 -0.04 8.07
N MET A 208 -1.48 -0.84 9.14
CA MET A 208 -0.66 -0.53 10.31
C MET A 208 0.83 -0.50 9.93
N GLU A 209 1.28 -1.40 9.06
CA GLU A 209 2.64 -1.48 8.55
C GLU A 209 3.04 -0.19 7.83
N ASN A 210 2.18 0.30 6.92
CA ASN A 210 2.42 1.56 6.21
C ASN A 210 2.43 2.76 7.18
N ALA A 211 1.49 2.80 8.11
CA ALA A 211 1.40 3.88 9.09
C ALA A 211 2.65 3.94 9.99
N LEU A 212 3.09 2.80 10.51
CA LEU A 212 4.31 2.71 11.32
C LEU A 212 5.56 2.98 10.50
N ALA A 213 5.66 2.46 9.27
CA ALA A 213 6.79 2.74 8.38
C ALA A 213 6.90 4.24 8.07
N CYS A 214 5.77 4.93 7.88
CA CYS A 214 5.75 6.38 7.73
C CYS A 214 6.18 7.08 9.03
N ALA A 215 5.57 6.73 10.17
CA ALA A 215 5.87 7.35 11.46
C ALA A 215 7.30 7.11 11.98
N TYR A 216 7.97 6.05 11.54
CA TYR A 216 9.37 5.78 11.92
C TYR A 216 10.37 6.15 10.83
N HIS A 217 9.94 6.69 9.70
CA HIS A 217 10.86 7.06 8.63
C HIS A 217 11.78 8.20 9.08
N ILE A 218 13.08 7.99 8.93
CA ILE A 218 14.12 8.99 9.20
C ILE A 218 14.67 9.43 7.84
N PRO A 219 14.28 10.61 7.32
CA PRO A 219 14.80 11.09 6.05
C PRO A 219 16.29 11.43 6.13
N LEU A 220 16.96 11.38 4.97
CA LEU A 220 18.40 11.55 4.84
C LEU A 220 18.91 12.91 5.33
N ASP A 221 18.08 13.95 5.25
CA ASP A 221 18.43 15.29 5.73
C ASP A 221 18.43 15.40 7.26
N GLY A 222 17.86 14.42 7.97
CA GLY A 222 17.73 14.38 9.43
C GLY A 222 16.85 15.48 10.03
N VAL A 223 16.17 16.28 9.19
CA VAL A 223 15.42 17.48 9.60
C VAL A 223 13.96 17.37 9.21
N THR A 224 13.68 16.91 7.99
CA THR A 224 12.31 16.77 7.51
C THR A 224 11.60 15.70 8.32
N LYS A 225 10.33 15.93 8.64
CA LYS A 225 9.51 14.94 9.34
C LYS A 225 8.50 14.35 8.37
N PRO A 226 8.28 13.02 8.41
CA PRO A 226 7.14 12.45 7.72
C PRO A 226 5.83 13.03 8.28
N PRO A 227 4.75 13.08 7.48
CA PRO A 227 3.48 13.57 7.98
C PRO A 227 2.89 12.64 9.06
N PRO A 228 2.01 13.16 9.92
CA PRO A 228 1.14 12.31 10.73
C PRO A 228 0.32 11.37 9.84
N VAL A 229 -0.15 10.27 10.43
CA VAL A 229 -0.95 9.26 9.73
C VAL A 229 -2.30 9.09 10.40
N LEU A 230 -3.37 9.12 9.61
CA LEU A 230 -4.66 8.57 10.00
C LEU A 230 -4.74 7.10 9.56
N LEU A 231 -4.63 6.19 10.54
CA LEU A 231 -4.86 4.76 10.34
C LEU A 231 -6.36 4.51 10.15
N PHE A 232 -6.76 4.31 8.89
CA PHE A 232 -8.14 4.30 8.45
C PHE A 232 -8.82 2.94 8.69
N GLY A 233 -10.09 3.00 9.06
CA GLY A 233 -10.97 1.85 9.22
C GLY A 233 -10.85 1.14 10.57
N SER A 234 -11.86 0.31 10.86
CA SER A 234 -11.87 -0.60 12.03
C SER A 234 -11.60 -2.04 11.60
N TYR A 235 -10.71 -2.22 10.63
CA TYR A 235 -10.43 -3.48 9.96
C TYR A 235 -9.66 -4.47 10.83
N GLU A 236 -9.77 -5.77 10.55
CA GLU A 236 -9.02 -6.78 11.30
C GLU A 236 -7.50 -6.72 11.03
N TRP A 237 -7.11 -6.46 9.78
CA TRP A 237 -5.70 -6.39 9.37
C TRP A 237 -4.96 -5.19 9.95
N ASN A 238 -5.68 -4.14 10.35
CA ASN A 238 -5.09 -2.96 10.96
C ASN A 238 -4.98 -3.04 12.49
N LYS A 239 -5.27 -4.21 13.07
CA LYS A 239 -5.09 -4.49 14.50
C LYS A 239 -3.82 -5.27 14.80
N ARG A 240 -3.27 -6.00 13.83
CA ARG A 240 -2.15 -6.92 14.02
C ARG A 240 -1.02 -6.59 13.07
N LEU A 241 0.14 -6.30 13.63
CA LEU A 241 1.33 -5.99 12.84
C LEU A 241 1.88 -7.26 12.17
N SER A 242 2.22 -7.14 10.90
CA SER A 242 3.02 -8.13 10.18
C SER A 242 4.35 -7.53 9.74
N VAL A 243 5.41 -8.29 9.94
CA VAL A 243 6.78 -7.84 9.64
C VAL A 243 7.35 -8.67 8.49
N ALA A 244 8.38 -8.17 7.80
CA ALA A 244 8.93 -8.88 6.65
C ALA A 244 9.57 -10.23 7.06
N SER A 245 10.12 -10.32 8.28
CA SER A 245 10.56 -11.61 8.86
C SER A 245 9.43 -12.64 9.09
N ASP A 246 8.16 -12.27 8.93
CA ASP A 246 7.03 -13.21 8.96
C ASP A 246 6.80 -13.94 7.62
N GLU A 247 7.59 -13.69 6.57
CA GLU A 247 7.47 -14.38 5.28
C GLU A 247 8.07 -15.80 5.34
N CYS A 248 7.42 -16.68 6.11
CA CYS A 248 7.81 -18.08 6.25
C CYS A 248 6.60 -18.99 6.51
N ASP A 249 6.77 -20.29 6.26
CA ASP A 249 5.70 -21.29 6.41
C ASP A 249 5.23 -21.41 7.88
N ASP A 250 6.09 -21.11 8.84
CA ASP A 250 5.76 -21.11 10.28
C ASP A 250 4.75 -20.01 10.68
N MET A 251 4.53 -19.03 9.81
CA MET A 251 3.60 -17.93 10.02
C MET A 251 2.28 -18.08 9.27
N VAL A 252 2.12 -19.16 8.49
CA VAL A 252 0.86 -19.50 7.83
C VAL A 252 -0.25 -19.70 8.86
N TYR A 253 -1.44 -19.16 8.58
CA TYR A 253 -2.56 -19.17 9.53
C TYR A 253 -2.84 -20.56 10.11
N GLU A 254 -2.99 -21.58 9.24
CA GLU A 254 -3.31 -22.95 9.66
C GLU A 254 -2.18 -23.57 10.49
N VAL A 255 -0.93 -23.25 10.20
CA VAL A 255 0.25 -23.72 10.95
C VAL A 255 0.25 -23.11 12.36
N ARG A 256 0.06 -21.80 12.46
CA ARG A 256 -0.03 -21.12 13.76
C ARG A 256 -1.24 -21.57 14.55
N LEU A 257 -2.39 -21.76 13.90
CA LEU A 257 -3.60 -22.25 14.56
C LEU A 257 -3.39 -23.64 15.18
N GLN A 258 -2.69 -24.55 14.49
CA GLN A 258 -2.35 -25.87 15.02
C GLN A 258 -1.35 -25.79 16.18
N ARG A 259 -0.35 -24.90 16.09
CA ARG A 259 0.73 -24.77 17.06
C ARG A 259 0.32 -24.01 18.33
N GLU A 260 -0.42 -22.91 18.18
CA GLU A 260 -0.69 -21.90 19.21
C GLU A 260 -2.18 -21.85 19.60
N GLY A 261 -3.07 -22.48 18.83
CA GLY A 261 -4.52 -22.28 18.94
C GLY A 261 -4.92 -20.87 18.49
N VAL A 262 -6.14 -20.42 18.81
CA VAL A 262 -6.61 -19.06 18.40
C VAL A 262 -6.00 -17.92 19.24
N LYS A 263 -5.26 -18.24 20.31
CA LYS A 263 -4.76 -17.24 21.28
C LYS A 263 -3.80 -16.25 20.67
N PHE A 264 -3.04 -16.67 19.64
CA PHE A 264 -2.09 -15.79 18.98
C PHE A 264 -2.75 -14.57 18.35
N LEU A 265 -4.01 -14.68 17.92
CA LEU A 265 -4.74 -13.55 17.32
C LEU A 265 -4.93 -12.43 18.33
N GLU A 266 -5.22 -12.73 19.60
CA GLU A 266 -5.37 -11.74 20.66
C GLU A 266 -4.03 -11.18 21.12
N GLU A 267 -3.01 -12.03 21.21
CA GLU A 267 -1.65 -11.61 21.55
C GLU A 267 -1.07 -10.66 20.51
N ASP A 268 -1.33 -10.92 19.22
CA ASP A 268 -0.88 -10.08 18.11
C ASP A 268 -1.58 -8.71 18.09
N VAL A 269 -2.85 -8.64 18.53
CA VAL A 269 -3.55 -7.36 18.73
C VAL A 269 -2.85 -6.55 19.82
N ARG A 270 -2.54 -7.17 20.98
CA ARG A 270 -1.82 -6.48 22.06
C ARG A 270 -0.45 -5.98 21.61
N ARG A 271 0.25 -6.76 20.76
CA ARG A 271 1.54 -6.34 20.18
C ARG A 271 1.37 -5.15 19.23
N GLY A 272 0.35 -5.18 18.37
CA GLY A 272 0.02 -4.08 17.46
C GLY A 272 -0.34 -2.78 18.20
N ASP A 273 -1.18 -2.87 19.23
CA ASP A 273 -1.56 -1.72 20.05
C ASP A 273 -0.35 -1.10 20.74
N LYS A 274 0.53 -1.92 21.32
CA LYS A 274 1.78 -1.45 21.93
C LYS A 274 2.68 -0.74 20.90
N ALA A 275 2.78 -1.26 19.67
CA ALA A 275 3.56 -0.63 18.62
C ALA A 275 2.98 0.74 18.22
N LEU A 276 1.65 0.87 18.12
CA LEU A 276 0.99 2.15 17.88
C LEU A 276 1.15 3.14 19.03
N GLU A 277 1.07 2.69 20.28
CA GLU A 277 1.34 3.52 21.46
C GLU A 277 2.78 4.07 21.43
N GLN A 278 3.75 3.23 21.08
CA GLN A 278 5.15 3.63 20.92
C GLN A 278 5.35 4.59 19.74
N ALA A 279 4.64 4.41 18.62
CA ALA A 279 4.74 5.35 17.50
C ALA A 279 4.25 6.75 17.92
N ASN A 280 3.11 6.79 18.63
CA ASN A 280 2.49 8.02 19.11
C ASN A 280 3.34 8.83 20.10
N THR A 281 4.37 8.26 20.74
CA THR A 281 5.30 9.04 21.55
C THR A 281 6.31 9.84 20.73
N HIS A 282 6.51 9.51 19.45
CA HIS A 282 7.51 10.12 18.57
C HIS A 282 6.88 10.93 17.42
N LEU A 283 5.83 10.39 16.78
CA LEU A 283 5.07 10.98 15.67
C LEU A 283 3.60 10.50 15.73
N SER A 284 2.64 11.29 15.26
CA SER A 284 1.21 10.99 15.48
C SER A 284 0.66 9.97 14.48
N VAL A 285 0.36 8.76 14.94
CA VAL A 285 -0.49 7.78 14.24
C VAL A 285 -1.83 7.68 14.98
N ARG A 286 -2.88 8.24 14.39
CA ARG A 286 -4.21 8.26 14.99
C ARG A 286 -5.16 7.38 14.19
N ARG A 287 -5.99 6.59 14.89
CA ARG A 287 -7.06 5.83 14.22
C ARG A 287 -8.21 6.73 13.79
N ALA A 288 -8.77 6.47 12.61
CA ALA A 288 -10.03 7.05 12.13
C ALA A 288 -10.92 5.92 11.63
N ARG A 289 -12.10 5.73 12.24
CA ARG A 289 -12.95 4.57 11.96
C ARG A 289 -13.61 4.60 10.58
N ASP A 290 -13.86 5.80 10.07
CA ASP A 290 -14.56 6.07 8.83
C ASP A 290 -14.21 7.47 8.30
N TRP A 291 -14.75 7.81 7.13
CA TRP A 291 -14.55 9.11 6.50
C TRP A 291 -15.13 10.29 7.28
N SER A 292 -16.15 10.08 8.13
CA SER A 292 -16.68 11.15 8.97
C SER A 292 -15.68 11.56 10.05
N GLU A 293 -14.91 10.61 10.58
CA GLU A 293 -13.81 10.91 11.51
C GLU A 293 -12.62 11.56 10.82
N VAL A 294 -12.29 11.12 9.60
CA VAL A 294 -11.25 11.76 8.76
C VAL A 294 -11.58 13.23 8.55
N VAL A 295 -12.78 13.55 8.05
CA VAL A 295 -13.18 14.93 7.75
C VAL A 295 -13.17 15.79 9.01
N ARG A 296 -13.64 15.25 10.15
CA ARG A 296 -13.63 15.96 11.43
C ARG A 296 -12.22 16.33 11.86
N TYR A 297 -11.29 15.37 11.79
CA TYR A 297 -9.89 15.59 12.15
C TYR A 297 -9.24 16.66 11.26
N VAL A 298 -9.45 16.58 9.94
CA VAL A 298 -8.88 17.55 9.00
C VAL A 298 -9.48 18.95 9.19
N ALA A 299 -10.79 19.05 9.46
CA ALA A 299 -11.43 20.33 9.77
C ALA A 299 -10.88 20.97 11.06
N GLU A 300 -10.58 20.16 12.08
CA GLU A 300 -9.95 20.61 13.33
C GLU A 300 -8.51 21.10 13.11
N LEU A 301 -7.72 20.39 12.29
CA LEU A 301 -6.38 20.83 11.87
C LEU A 301 -6.43 22.19 11.18
N LYS A 302 -7.31 22.36 10.18
CA LYS A 302 -7.46 23.63 9.44
C LYS A 302 -7.95 24.78 10.33
N GLY A 303 -8.75 24.47 11.34
CA GLY A 303 -9.25 25.44 12.32
C GLY A 303 -8.24 25.85 13.40
N GLY A 304 -7.03 25.27 13.42
CA GLY A 304 -5.99 25.54 14.41
C GLY A 304 -6.35 25.06 15.83
N ARG A 305 -7.17 24.01 15.96
CA ARG A 305 -7.70 23.52 17.26
C ARG A 305 -7.03 22.26 17.80
N LEU A 306 -5.83 21.92 17.33
CA LEU A 306 -5.08 20.74 17.79
C LEU A 306 -3.73 21.14 18.39
#